data_AF-A0A1Y1Z912-F1
#
_entry.id   AF-A0A1Y1Z912-F1
#
_cell.length_a   1.000
_cell.length_b   1.000
_cell.length_c   1.000
_cell.angle_alpha   90.00
_cell.angle_beta   90.00
_cell.angle_gamma   90.00
#
_symmetry.space_group_name_H-M   'P 1'
#
loop_
_entity.id
_entity.type
_entity.pdbx_description
1 polymer ?
#
loop_
_entity_poly.entity_id
_entity_poly.type
_entity_poly.pdbx_seq_one_letter_code
_entity_poly.pdbx_strand_id
1 'polypeptide(L)'
;MSDWRDYPLSLAECDPYVYDLTYSDKLLQDHSKRLFVDDDELRIKVIEIGEPQDRQFDNFASFDEYLGSTDFRGTRIILVPQVHSWSKLLISQNGIRRLLHRFKVFPAMLDIICAFGEQTSEISDSLGGCHRVMSESVSEHCYLIKNAEKNGREDAQEPWSIRQMGVYHRHNEANEGDTFIIFNPLLSFQHRLKNARILSSPTPDDLHMLALSHCTWQFRWYLGYWESKLGDLISKAHLSEVEMTKNVRKTTLTIEYGDVQDVQVIHDRMNMAKFVLSSNLNICNSLLNDSAALFRAEILMQSSRADNLLERTRSASSLMQDILSFRGLDALKLSSENSNEMARLADIDNKNMVELTKKSQRDAQTLKKITILTMVYLPASFVSQFLSMGYIRVNSDRNPPSLVLKSEMVIFAVLTFVLLAFTVGLWRYVDSDSPRRVQSGNIWWNLRRDQATKENV
;
A
#
# COMPACT_ATOMS: atom_id res chain seq x y z
N MET A 1 -12.21 -49.66 -29.11
CA MET A 1 -11.62 -48.34 -29.44
C MET A 1 -12.05 -47.40 -28.34
N SER A 2 -11.12 -46.81 -27.58
CA SER A 2 -11.48 -45.84 -26.55
C SER A 2 -12.03 -44.56 -27.20
N ASP A 3 -13.12 -44.02 -26.66
CA ASP A 3 -13.68 -42.74 -27.12
C ASP A 3 -12.69 -41.62 -26.76
N TRP A 4 -12.50 -40.66 -27.66
CA TRP A 4 -11.67 -39.49 -27.40
C TRP A 4 -12.24 -38.62 -26.29
N ARG A 5 -13.55 -38.71 -26.05
CA ARG A 5 -14.23 -38.04 -24.94
C ARG A 5 -13.73 -38.50 -23.58
N ASP A 6 -13.22 -39.72 -23.49
CA ASP A 6 -12.71 -40.30 -22.25
C ASP A 6 -11.23 -39.94 -22.00
N TYR A 7 -10.59 -39.10 -22.83
CA TYR A 7 -9.24 -38.63 -22.54
C TYR A 7 -9.21 -37.82 -21.22
N PRO A 8 -8.25 -38.08 -20.30
CA PRO A 8 -7.06 -38.93 -20.44
C PRO A 8 -7.23 -40.42 -20.07
N LEU A 9 -8.37 -40.87 -19.53
CA LEU A 9 -8.64 -42.28 -19.16
C LEU A 9 -8.51 -43.26 -20.34
N SER A 10 -8.70 -42.75 -21.56
CA SER A 10 -8.56 -43.51 -22.81
C SER A 10 -7.12 -43.96 -23.14
N LEU A 11 -6.10 -43.47 -22.40
CA LEU A 11 -4.68 -43.77 -22.63
C LEU A 11 -4.33 -45.15 -22.05
N ALA A 12 -4.06 -46.12 -22.94
CA ALA A 12 -3.80 -47.51 -22.54
C ALA A 12 -2.35 -47.81 -22.09
N GLU A 13 -1.40 -46.92 -22.37
CA GLU A 13 0.06 -47.16 -22.21
C GLU A 13 0.70 -46.26 -21.13
N CYS A 14 -0.10 -45.68 -20.23
CA CYS A 14 0.44 -44.83 -19.16
C CYS A 14 0.80 -45.64 -17.91
N ASP A 15 1.96 -45.35 -17.32
CA ASP A 15 2.38 -45.94 -16.05
C ASP A 15 1.48 -45.43 -14.89
N PRO A 16 0.68 -46.30 -14.24
CA PRO A 16 -0.22 -45.90 -13.16
C PRO A 16 0.51 -45.48 -11.88
N TYR A 17 1.81 -45.79 -11.74
CA TYR A 17 2.62 -45.31 -10.62
C TYR A 17 3.11 -43.87 -10.83
N VAL A 18 3.11 -43.39 -12.08
CA VAL A 18 3.56 -42.04 -12.44
C VAL A 18 2.37 -41.09 -12.65
N TYR A 19 1.29 -41.57 -13.27
CA TYR A 19 0.14 -40.74 -13.64
C TYR A 19 -1.17 -41.23 -13.03
N ASP A 20 -1.84 -40.36 -12.26
CA ASP A 20 -3.24 -40.54 -11.87
C ASP A 20 -4.16 -39.94 -12.96
N LEU A 21 -4.62 -40.81 -13.86
CA LEU A 21 -5.51 -40.42 -14.96
C LEU A 21 -6.89 -39.95 -14.45
N THR A 22 -7.35 -40.46 -13.30
CA THR A 22 -8.65 -40.09 -12.72
C THR A 22 -8.59 -38.69 -12.15
N TYR A 23 -7.51 -38.37 -11.41
CA TYR A 23 -7.22 -37.02 -10.97
C TYR A 23 -7.10 -36.06 -12.14
N SER A 24 -6.39 -36.46 -13.19
CA SER A 24 -6.16 -35.64 -14.39
C SER A 24 -7.46 -35.32 -15.15
N ASP A 25 -8.37 -36.29 -15.31
CA ASP A 25 -9.70 -36.06 -15.91
C ASP A 25 -10.51 -35.09 -15.06
N LYS A 26 -10.56 -35.31 -13.73
CA LYS A 26 -11.26 -34.44 -12.81
C LYS A 26 -10.72 -33.00 -12.84
N LEU A 27 -9.39 -32.84 -12.86
CA LEU A 27 -8.73 -31.53 -12.95
C LEU A 27 -9.15 -30.78 -14.23
N LEU A 28 -9.20 -31.47 -15.36
CA LEU A 28 -9.63 -30.90 -16.64
C LEU A 28 -11.11 -30.49 -16.60
N GLN A 29 -11.97 -31.30 -15.97
CA GLN A 29 -13.40 -30.99 -15.82
C GLN A 29 -13.63 -29.79 -14.89
N ASP A 30 -13.00 -29.78 -13.71
CA ASP A 30 -13.14 -28.74 -12.69
C ASP A 30 -12.67 -27.37 -13.22
N HIS A 31 -11.65 -27.36 -14.09
CA HIS A 31 -11.12 -26.13 -14.68
C HIS A 31 -11.63 -25.81 -16.08
N SER A 32 -12.51 -26.63 -16.67
CA SER A 32 -12.96 -26.45 -18.06
C SER A 32 -13.50 -25.04 -18.33
N LYS A 33 -14.40 -24.54 -17.48
CA LYS A 33 -15.05 -23.23 -17.63
C LYS A 33 -14.08 -22.05 -17.67
N ARG A 34 -12.96 -22.12 -16.95
CA ARG A 34 -11.94 -21.05 -16.94
C ARG A 34 -10.91 -21.22 -18.04
N LEU A 35 -10.69 -22.45 -18.52
CA LEU A 35 -9.63 -22.77 -19.46
C LEU A 35 -10.05 -22.64 -20.92
N PHE A 36 -11.28 -23.03 -21.24
CA PHE A 36 -11.70 -23.28 -22.62
C PHE A 36 -12.91 -22.44 -23.03
N VAL A 37 -12.94 -22.08 -24.31
CA VAL A 37 -14.10 -21.45 -24.96
C VAL A 37 -15.12 -22.50 -25.39
N ASP A 38 -16.26 -22.05 -25.92
CA ASP A 38 -17.26 -22.93 -26.52
C ASP A 38 -16.82 -23.44 -27.92
N ASP A 39 -17.47 -24.48 -28.42
CA ASP A 39 -17.07 -25.19 -29.66
C ASP A 39 -17.10 -24.30 -30.93
N ASP A 40 -17.93 -23.27 -30.94
CA ASP A 40 -18.11 -22.28 -32.00
C ASP A 40 -17.14 -21.08 -31.91
N GLU A 41 -16.49 -20.91 -30.77
CA GLU A 41 -15.48 -19.87 -30.53
C GLU A 41 -14.04 -20.39 -30.71
N LEU A 42 -13.88 -21.68 -30.99
CA LEU A 42 -12.59 -22.32 -31.23
C LEU A 42 -11.83 -21.64 -32.36
N ARG A 43 -10.57 -21.27 -32.13
CA ARG A 43 -9.67 -20.73 -33.16
C ARG A 43 -8.31 -21.40 -33.06
N ILE A 44 -8.00 -22.27 -34.01
CA ILE A 44 -6.74 -23.01 -34.05
C ILE A 44 -6.04 -22.75 -35.37
N LYS A 45 -4.73 -22.57 -35.31
CA LYS A 45 -3.89 -22.47 -36.50
C LYS A 45 -2.94 -23.67 -36.55
N VAL A 46 -2.93 -24.39 -37.67
CA VAL A 46 -2.03 -25.51 -37.89
C VAL A 46 -1.07 -25.18 -39.01
N ILE A 47 0.22 -25.39 -38.74
CA ILE A 47 1.32 -25.16 -39.66
C ILE A 47 2.01 -26.51 -39.90
N GLU A 48 2.01 -26.97 -41.13
CA GLU A 48 2.72 -28.18 -41.56
C GLU A 48 3.96 -27.73 -42.33
N ILE A 49 5.16 -28.00 -41.80
CA ILE A 49 6.41 -27.51 -42.40
C ILE A 49 6.61 -28.20 -43.75
N GLY A 50 6.81 -27.40 -44.81
CA GLY A 50 6.88 -27.87 -46.19
C GLY A 50 5.58 -27.66 -46.97
N GLU A 51 4.46 -27.45 -46.29
CA GLU A 51 3.20 -27.10 -46.95
C GLU A 51 3.11 -25.58 -47.22
N PRO A 52 2.55 -25.16 -48.37
CA PRO A 52 2.56 -23.76 -48.80
C PRO A 52 1.56 -22.88 -48.04
N GLN A 53 0.55 -23.47 -47.39
CA GLN A 53 -0.52 -22.74 -46.70
C GLN A 53 -0.68 -23.21 -45.26
N ASP A 54 -0.78 -22.24 -44.35
CA ASP A 54 -1.17 -22.49 -42.98
C ASP A 54 -2.69 -22.73 -42.92
N ARG A 55 -3.14 -23.76 -42.19
CA ARG A 55 -4.57 -24.05 -42.01
C ARG A 55 -5.12 -23.32 -40.79
N GLN A 56 -6.31 -22.76 -40.90
CA GLN A 56 -7.03 -22.13 -39.79
C GLN A 56 -8.38 -22.81 -39.61
N PHE A 57 -8.75 -23.03 -38.36
CA PHE A 57 -9.99 -23.68 -37.96
C PHE A 57 -10.73 -22.77 -36.99
N ASP A 58 -11.98 -22.44 -37.32
CA ASP A 58 -12.82 -21.51 -36.57
C ASP A 58 -13.98 -22.21 -35.82
N ASN A 59 -14.03 -23.54 -35.84
CA ASN A 59 -15.01 -24.34 -35.09
C ASN A 59 -14.51 -25.76 -34.85
N PHE A 60 -15.09 -26.43 -33.87
CA PHE A 60 -14.74 -27.82 -33.51
C PHE A 60 -14.95 -28.82 -34.66
N ALA A 61 -16.04 -28.73 -35.42
CA ALA A 61 -16.38 -29.73 -36.44
C ALA A 61 -15.31 -29.84 -37.55
N SER A 62 -14.88 -28.71 -38.11
CA SER A 62 -13.82 -28.66 -39.13
C SER A 62 -12.47 -29.13 -38.59
N PHE A 63 -12.19 -28.84 -37.32
CA PHE A 63 -10.97 -29.28 -36.65
C PHE A 63 -10.98 -30.79 -36.36
N ASP A 64 -12.13 -31.34 -35.95
CA ASP A 64 -12.32 -32.78 -35.73
C ASP A 64 -12.17 -33.57 -37.04
N GLU A 65 -12.74 -33.08 -38.14
CA GLU A 65 -12.57 -33.68 -39.46
C GLU A 65 -11.08 -33.77 -39.84
N TYR A 66 -10.34 -32.68 -39.67
CA TYR A 66 -8.89 -32.66 -39.88
C TYR A 66 -8.15 -33.65 -38.98
N LEU A 67 -8.45 -33.68 -37.67
CA LEU A 67 -7.80 -34.61 -36.75
C LEU A 67 -8.14 -36.08 -37.07
N GLY A 68 -9.32 -36.34 -37.63
CA GLY A 68 -9.73 -37.67 -38.08
C GLY A 68 -9.03 -38.15 -39.36
N SER A 69 -8.73 -37.23 -40.29
CA SER A 69 -8.23 -37.56 -41.62
C SER A 69 -6.73 -37.30 -41.84
N THR A 70 -6.03 -36.70 -40.87
CA THR A 70 -4.67 -36.22 -41.09
C THR A 70 -3.60 -37.30 -40.95
N ASP A 71 -2.86 -37.53 -42.04
CA ASP A 71 -1.77 -38.52 -42.13
C ASP A 71 -0.41 -37.87 -42.44
N PHE A 72 -0.31 -36.54 -42.29
CA PHE A 72 0.89 -35.79 -42.65
C PHE A 72 2.12 -36.25 -41.86
N ARG A 73 3.25 -36.34 -42.59
CA ARG A 73 4.56 -36.76 -42.10
C ARG A 73 5.54 -35.60 -42.19
N GLY A 74 6.27 -35.35 -41.12
CA GLY A 74 7.14 -34.19 -40.94
C GLY A 74 6.78 -33.39 -39.69
N THR A 75 7.24 -32.13 -39.62
CA THR A 75 7.01 -31.27 -38.46
C THR A 75 5.70 -30.50 -38.58
N ARG A 76 4.77 -30.78 -37.66
CA ARG A 76 3.50 -30.08 -37.47
C ARG A 76 3.56 -29.17 -36.26
N ILE A 77 3.05 -27.96 -36.38
CA ILE A 77 2.91 -26.99 -35.29
C ILE A 77 1.45 -26.59 -35.16
N ILE A 78 0.84 -26.92 -34.03
CA ILE A 78 -0.55 -26.59 -33.68
C ILE A 78 -0.50 -25.42 -32.69
N LEU A 79 -1.00 -24.27 -33.11
CA LEU A 79 -1.04 -23.05 -32.33
C LEU A 79 -2.43 -22.91 -31.70
N VAL A 80 -2.46 -22.88 -30.36
CA VAL A 80 -3.64 -22.64 -29.54
C VAL A 80 -3.54 -21.24 -28.93
N PRO A 81 -4.14 -20.22 -29.57
CA PRO A 81 -4.06 -18.83 -29.15
C PRO A 81 -4.87 -18.52 -27.87
N GLN A 82 -4.55 -17.37 -27.29
CA GLN A 82 -5.24 -16.73 -26.18
C GLN A 82 -5.40 -15.24 -26.57
N VAL A 83 -6.52 -14.59 -26.24
CA VAL A 83 -6.75 -13.17 -26.61
C VAL A 83 -5.82 -12.24 -25.82
N HIS A 84 -5.75 -12.49 -24.52
CA HIS A 84 -4.80 -11.90 -23.57
C HIS A 84 -4.43 -12.95 -22.51
N SER A 85 -3.39 -12.70 -21.71
CA SER A 85 -2.83 -13.72 -20.80
C SER A 85 -3.79 -14.29 -19.76
N TRP A 86 -4.87 -13.58 -19.44
CA TRP A 86 -5.91 -14.02 -18.50
C TRP A 86 -7.24 -14.37 -19.19
N SER A 87 -7.26 -14.54 -20.52
CA SER A 87 -8.46 -15.02 -21.21
C SER A 87 -8.47 -16.55 -21.29
N LYS A 88 -9.54 -17.14 -21.77
CA LYS A 88 -9.56 -18.58 -22.06
C LYS A 88 -8.66 -18.90 -23.26
N LEU A 89 -8.16 -20.13 -23.32
CA LEU A 89 -7.54 -20.65 -24.53
C LEU A 89 -8.63 -20.77 -25.61
N LEU A 90 -8.33 -20.37 -26.83
CA LEU A 90 -9.26 -20.41 -27.97
C LEU A 90 -9.39 -21.84 -28.54
N ILE A 91 -9.58 -22.81 -27.66
CA ILE A 91 -9.91 -24.20 -27.94
C ILE A 91 -10.99 -24.63 -26.94
N SER A 92 -11.95 -25.41 -27.41
CA SER A 92 -12.99 -25.94 -26.56
C SER A 92 -12.54 -27.20 -25.81
N GLN A 93 -13.31 -27.60 -24.78
CA GLN A 93 -13.05 -28.84 -24.06
C GLN A 93 -13.09 -30.07 -24.98
N ASN A 94 -14.00 -30.10 -25.95
CA ASN A 94 -14.07 -31.16 -26.94
C ASN A 94 -12.83 -31.13 -27.86
N GLY A 95 -12.47 -29.93 -28.34
CA GLY A 95 -11.30 -29.71 -29.19
C GLY A 95 -10.00 -30.17 -28.54
N ILE A 96 -9.77 -29.82 -27.27
CA ILE A 96 -8.55 -30.20 -26.55
C ILE A 96 -8.51 -31.70 -26.28
N ARG A 97 -9.60 -32.33 -25.82
CA ARG A 97 -9.64 -33.79 -25.61
C ARG A 97 -9.38 -34.56 -26.89
N ARG A 98 -10.02 -34.13 -27.99
CA ARG A 98 -9.84 -34.73 -29.31
C ARG A 98 -8.41 -34.59 -29.82
N LEU A 99 -7.82 -33.41 -29.67
CA LEU A 99 -6.44 -33.13 -30.03
C LEU A 99 -5.45 -34.01 -29.26
N LEU A 100 -5.57 -34.03 -27.93
CA LEU A 100 -4.68 -34.79 -27.06
C LEU A 100 -4.85 -36.29 -27.27
N HIS A 101 -6.07 -36.78 -27.51
CA HIS A 101 -6.35 -38.18 -27.85
C HIS A 101 -5.72 -38.60 -29.19
N ARG A 102 -5.92 -37.81 -30.26
CA ARG A 102 -5.39 -38.12 -31.60
C ARG A 102 -3.87 -38.28 -31.57
N PHE A 103 -3.19 -37.41 -30.84
CA PHE A 103 -1.73 -37.45 -30.70
C PHE A 103 -1.26 -38.20 -29.45
N LYS A 104 -2.13 -38.97 -28.78
CA LYS A 104 -1.81 -39.76 -27.57
C LYS A 104 -0.94 -38.99 -26.57
N VAL A 105 -1.24 -37.72 -26.34
CA VAL A 105 -0.41 -36.82 -25.53
C VAL A 105 -0.40 -37.32 -24.09
N PHE A 106 0.79 -37.44 -23.49
CA PHE A 106 0.93 -37.88 -22.11
C PHE A 106 0.24 -36.95 -21.09
N PRO A 107 -0.23 -37.48 -19.93
CA PRO A 107 -1.07 -36.74 -19.00
C PRO A 107 -0.43 -35.51 -18.36
N ALA A 108 0.91 -35.46 -18.20
CA ALA A 108 1.60 -34.33 -17.57
C ALA A 108 1.41 -33.01 -18.35
N MET A 109 0.96 -33.08 -19.61
CA MET A 109 0.59 -31.87 -20.36
C MET A 109 -0.57 -31.11 -19.73
N LEU A 110 -1.45 -31.79 -18.99
CA LEU A 110 -2.59 -31.16 -18.33
C LEU A 110 -2.17 -30.17 -17.23
N ASP A 111 -1.04 -30.42 -16.56
CA ASP A 111 -0.48 -29.49 -15.58
C ASP A 111 -0.07 -28.16 -16.23
N ILE A 112 0.48 -28.21 -17.45
CA ILE A 112 0.82 -27.02 -18.22
C ILE A 112 -0.44 -26.30 -18.70
N ILE A 113 -1.43 -27.03 -19.20
CA ILE A 113 -2.71 -26.43 -19.65
C ILE A 113 -3.40 -25.71 -18.48
N CYS A 114 -3.33 -26.28 -17.28
CA CYS A 114 -3.89 -25.67 -16.07
C CYS A 114 -3.22 -24.35 -15.66
N ALA A 115 -2.03 -24.03 -16.17
CA ALA A 115 -1.42 -22.72 -15.95
C ALA A 115 -2.16 -21.58 -16.68
N PHE A 116 -2.93 -21.88 -17.74
CA PHE A 116 -3.65 -20.89 -18.56
C PHE A 116 -5.07 -20.62 -18.04
N GLY A 117 -5.83 -19.78 -18.75
CA GLY A 117 -7.24 -19.51 -18.48
C GLY A 117 -7.51 -18.22 -17.72
N GLU A 118 -8.79 -18.00 -17.42
CA GLU A 118 -9.24 -16.88 -16.60
C GLU A 118 -8.68 -16.98 -15.17
N GLN A 119 -8.07 -15.88 -14.73
CA GLN A 119 -7.47 -15.74 -13.41
C GLN A 119 -8.09 -14.53 -12.69
N THR A 120 -8.35 -14.69 -11.40
CA THR A 120 -8.87 -13.63 -10.52
C THR A 120 -7.77 -12.84 -9.82
N SER A 121 -6.52 -13.33 -9.86
CA SER A 121 -5.34 -12.68 -9.27
C SER A 121 -4.04 -13.21 -9.90
N GLU A 122 -2.95 -12.44 -9.81
CA GLU A 122 -1.59 -12.79 -10.29
C GLU A 122 -0.93 -13.97 -9.52
N ILE A 123 -1.66 -14.72 -8.69
CA ILE A 123 -1.07 -15.52 -7.61
C ILE A 123 -0.59 -16.92 -8.04
N SER A 124 -1.00 -17.47 -9.19
CA SER A 124 -0.59 -18.85 -9.55
C SER A 124 0.68 -18.92 -10.39
N ASP A 125 1.73 -18.21 -10.00
CA ASP A 125 3.04 -18.31 -10.67
C ASP A 125 3.72 -19.67 -10.45
N SER A 126 3.28 -20.44 -9.45
CA SER A 126 3.83 -21.76 -9.12
C SER A 126 3.37 -22.88 -10.06
N LEU A 127 2.36 -22.64 -10.89
CA LEU A 127 1.91 -23.63 -11.88
C LEU A 127 2.83 -23.62 -13.10
N GLY A 128 3.09 -24.82 -13.64
CA GLY A 128 4.02 -25.05 -14.73
C GLY A 128 5.07 -26.08 -14.36
N GLY A 129 6.01 -26.30 -15.27
CA GLY A 129 7.04 -27.31 -15.08
C GLY A 129 7.71 -27.65 -16.40
N CYS A 130 8.58 -28.65 -16.33
CA CYS A 130 9.14 -29.34 -17.48
C CYS A 130 9.01 -30.83 -17.25
N HIS A 131 8.33 -31.52 -18.15
CA HIS A 131 8.19 -32.97 -18.11
C HIS A 131 8.74 -33.57 -19.39
N ARG A 132 9.37 -34.73 -19.26
CA ARG A 132 9.95 -35.46 -20.37
C ARG A 132 9.69 -36.95 -20.16
N VAL A 133 9.21 -37.60 -21.20
CA VAL A 133 9.05 -39.05 -21.27
C VAL A 133 9.79 -39.53 -22.52
N MET A 134 10.63 -40.53 -22.34
CA MET A 134 11.35 -41.18 -23.44
C MET A 134 10.97 -42.66 -23.42
N SER A 135 10.34 -43.13 -24.49
CA SER A 135 10.09 -44.54 -24.78
C SER A 135 10.93 -44.97 -25.97
N GLU A 136 10.97 -46.27 -26.28
CA GLU A 136 11.85 -46.82 -27.33
C GLU A 136 11.63 -46.21 -28.73
N SER A 137 10.43 -45.71 -29.05
CA SER A 137 10.09 -45.15 -30.38
C SER A 137 9.43 -43.78 -30.34
N VAL A 138 9.18 -43.23 -29.14
CA VAL A 138 8.47 -41.98 -28.94
C VAL A 138 9.17 -41.19 -27.86
N SER A 139 9.43 -39.90 -28.13
CA SER A 139 9.81 -38.95 -27.10
C SER A 139 8.79 -37.84 -26.99
N GLU A 140 8.47 -37.48 -25.76
CA GLU A 140 7.53 -36.42 -25.43
C GLU A 140 8.14 -35.46 -24.42
N HIS A 141 7.98 -34.18 -24.69
CA HIS A 141 8.48 -33.09 -23.86
C HIS A 141 7.40 -32.04 -23.75
N CYS A 142 7.17 -31.56 -22.54
CA CYS A 142 6.30 -30.41 -22.34
C CYS A 142 6.91 -29.46 -21.32
N TYR A 143 6.80 -28.17 -21.58
CA TYR A 143 7.27 -27.15 -20.65
C TYR A 143 6.50 -25.84 -20.76
N LEU A 144 6.45 -25.10 -19.64
CA LEU A 144 5.88 -23.77 -19.57
C LEU A 144 7.00 -22.74 -19.45
N ILE A 145 7.28 -22.01 -20.53
CA ILE A 145 8.25 -20.91 -20.50
C ILE A 145 7.56 -19.59 -20.19
N LYS A 146 8.24 -18.74 -19.42
CA LYS A 146 7.77 -17.40 -19.09
C LYS A 146 8.74 -16.34 -19.63
N ASN A 147 8.21 -15.24 -20.13
CA ASN A 147 8.98 -14.15 -20.74
C ASN A 147 8.46 -12.79 -20.28
N ALA A 148 9.33 -11.79 -20.20
CA ALA A 148 8.92 -10.41 -19.98
C ALA A 148 8.57 -9.75 -21.32
N GLU A 149 7.39 -9.12 -21.43
CA GLU A 149 7.02 -8.35 -22.62
C GLU A 149 6.41 -7.00 -22.25
N LYS A 150 6.57 -6.02 -23.16
CA LYS A 150 5.89 -4.73 -23.01
C LYS A 150 4.39 -4.93 -23.22
N ASN A 151 3.58 -4.43 -22.30
CA ASN A 151 2.13 -4.60 -22.34
C ASN A 151 1.42 -3.61 -23.28
N GLY A 152 2.12 -2.60 -23.79
CA GLY A 152 1.59 -1.63 -24.75
C GLY A 152 0.56 -0.65 -24.18
N ARG A 153 0.40 -0.59 -22.85
CA ARG A 153 -0.51 0.33 -22.17
C ARG A 153 0.19 1.68 -21.99
N GLU A 154 -0.33 2.75 -22.63
CA GLU A 154 0.28 4.08 -22.59
C GLU A 154 0.35 4.68 -21.18
N ASP A 155 -0.65 4.43 -20.34
CA ASP A 155 -0.76 4.99 -18.98
C ASP A 155 -0.37 4.02 -17.85
N ALA A 156 0.23 2.86 -18.17
CA ALA A 156 0.58 1.90 -17.14
C ALA A 156 1.84 2.33 -16.36
N GLN A 157 1.72 2.44 -15.03
CA GLN A 157 2.87 2.68 -14.13
C GLN A 157 3.98 1.61 -14.30
N GLU A 158 3.60 0.41 -14.74
CA GLU A 158 4.50 -0.69 -15.10
C GLU A 158 4.30 -1.06 -16.58
N PRO A 159 5.29 -0.79 -17.46
CA PRO A 159 5.16 -1.05 -18.90
C PRO A 159 5.38 -2.52 -19.27
N TRP A 160 5.84 -3.35 -18.32
CA TRP A 160 6.16 -4.75 -18.53
C TRP A 160 5.08 -5.68 -17.96
N SER A 161 5.03 -6.90 -18.48
CA SER A 161 4.23 -7.98 -17.93
C SER A 161 4.94 -9.31 -18.18
N ILE A 162 4.89 -10.20 -17.20
CA ILE A 162 5.33 -11.58 -17.40
C ILE A 162 4.23 -12.33 -18.16
N ARG A 163 4.60 -12.90 -19.29
CA ARG A 163 3.75 -13.68 -20.19
C ARG A 163 4.23 -15.11 -20.19
N GLN A 164 3.33 -16.06 -20.34
CA GLN A 164 3.65 -17.48 -20.35
C GLN A 164 3.25 -18.12 -21.68
N MET A 165 4.05 -19.08 -22.15
CA MET A 165 3.80 -19.85 -23.37
C MET A 165 4.09 -21.31 -23.07
N GLY A 166 3.12 -22.18 -23.39
CA GLY A 166 3.21 -23.61 -23.15
C GLY A 166 3.67 -24.29 -24.43
N VAL A 167 4.64 -25.17 -24.34
CA VAL A 167 5.13 -25.92 -25.49
C VAL A 167 5.07 -27.40 -25.16
N TYR A 168 4.43 -28.16 -26.03
CA TYR A 168 4.52 -29.60 -26.10
C TYR A 168 5.18 -29.99 -27.41
N HIS A 169 6.08 -30.97 -27.36
CA HIS A 169 6.71 -31.60 -28.50
C HIS A 169 6.63 -33.11 -28.33
N ARG A 170 6.22 -33.79 -29.39
CA ARG A 170 6.31 -35.22 -29.53
C ARG A 170 7.05 -35.57 -30.80
N HIS A 171 8.09 -36.38 -30.66
CA HIS A 171 8.80 -36.98 -31.77
C HIS A 171 8.46 -38.48 -31.82
N ASN A 172 8.04 -38.95 -32.99
CA ASN A 172 7.76 -40.35 -33.24
C ASN A 172 8.73 -40.90 -34.29
N GLU A 173 9.62 -41.78 -33.86
CA GLU A 173 10.69 -42.36 -34.69
C GLU A 173 10.11 -43.23 -35.81
N ALA A 174 9.02 -43.97 -35.56
CA ALA A 174 8.44 -44.89 -36.53
C ALA A 174 7.88 -44.20 -37.79
N ASN A 175 7.45 -42.94 -37.67
CA ASN A 175 6.84 -42.16 -38.75
C ASN A 175 7.65 -40.90 -39.10
N GLU A 176 8.80 -40.67 -38.46
CA GLU A 176 9.60 -39.43 -38.52
C GLU A 176 8.71 -38.17 -38.40
N GLY A 177 7.72 -38.25 -37.51
CA GLY A 177 6.70 -37.22 -37.35
C GLY A 177 6.90 -36.44 -36.06
N ASP A 178 7.07 -35.12 -36.18
CA ASP A 178 7.17 -34.21 -35.05
C ASP A 178 5.87 -33.43 -34.89
N THR A 179 5.27 -33.47 -33.71
CA THR A 179 4.07 -32.70 -33.39
C THR A 179 4.36 -31.73 -32.26
N PHE A 180 4.28 -30.45 -32.56
CA PHE A 180 4.33 -29.36 -31.59
C PHE A 180 2.92 -28.86 -31.30
N ILE A 181 2.59 -28.68 -30.03
CA ILE A 181 1.37 -27.96 -29.60
C ILE A 181 1.83 -26.78 -28.75
N ILE A 182 1.53 -25.56 -29.19
CA ILE A 182 1.97 -24.33 -28.55
C ILE A 182 0.75 -23.56 -28.04
N PHE A 183 0.68 -23.38 -26.72
CA PHE A 183 -0.36 -22.66 -26.02
C PHE A 183 0.05 -21.21 -25.77
N ASN A 184 -0.85 -20.29 -26.04
CA ASN A 184 -0.61 -18.85 -25.99
C ASN A 184 0.68 -18.44 -26.78
N PRO A 185 0.79 -18.76 -28.08
CA PRO A 185 1.90 -18.34 -28.90
C PRO A 185 1.95 -16.80 -28.97
N LEU A 186 2.94 -16.22 -28.31
CA LEU A 186 3.12 -14.76 -28.25
C LEU A 186 3.36 -14.19 -29.66
N LEU A 187 2.86 -12.97 -29.92
CA LEU A 187 2.97 -12.35 -31.25
C LEU A 187 4.43 -12.25 -31.72
N SER A 188 5.31 -11.84 -30.82
CA SER A 188 6.76 -11.78 -31.01
C SER A 188 7.37 -13.15 -31.40
N PHE A 189 6.94 -14.23 -30.75
CA PHE A 189 7.31 -15.60 -31.11
C PHE A 189 6.80 -15.97 -32.51
N GLN A 190 5.53 -15.69 -32.81
CA GLN A 190 4.93 -15.97 -34.13
C GLN A 190 5.65 -15.23 -35.26
N HIS A 191 6.02 -13.96 -35.05
CA HIS A 191 6.81 -13.18 -36.02
C HIS A 191 8.17 -13.81 -36.27
N ARG A 192 8.87 -14.24 -35.21
CA ARG A 192 10.18 -14.90 -35.35
C ARG A 192 10.05 -16.27 -36.01
N LEU A 193 9.01 -17.04 -35.70
CA LEU A 193 8.72 -18.32 -36.36
C LEU A 193 8.47 -18.12 -37.87
N LYS A 194 7.68 -17.10 -38.24
CA LYS A 194 7.45 -16.74 -39.64
C LYS A 194 8.76 -16.38 -40.35
N ASN A 195 9.62 -15.59 -39.71
CA ASN A 195 10.91 -15.22 -40.27
C ASN A 195 11.85 -16.42 -40.41
N ALA A 196 11.90 -17.31 -39.41
CA ALA A 196 12.69 -18.54 -39.46
C ALA A 196 12.29 -19.41 -40.65
N ARG A 197 10.98 -19.60 -40.87
CA ARG A 197 10.42 -20.34 -42.01
C ARG A 197 10.77 -19.76 -43.38
N ILE A 198 10.97 -18.45 -43.48
CA ILE A 198 11.37 -17.79 -44.73
C ILE A 198 12.85 -18.06 -45.03
N LEU A 199 13.69 -18.13 -43.99
CA LEU A 199 15.13 -18.35 -44.12
C LEU A 199 15.48 -19.81 -44.37
N SER A 200 14.82 -20.73 -43.66
CA SER A 200 15.03 -22.17 -43.77
C SER A 200 13.79 -22.94 -43.29
N SER A 201 13.70 -24.23 -43.63
CA SER A 201 12.74 -25.13 -42.99
C SER A 201 13.23 -25.43 -41.56
N PRO A 202 12.54 -24.96 -40.51
CA PRO A 202 13.00 -25.15 -39.14
C PRO A 202 12.93 -26.62 -38.75
N THR A 203 14.02 -27.13 -38.19
CA THR A 203 14.04 -28.45 -37.54
C THR A 203 13.31 -28.40 -36.19
N PRO A 204 12.94 -29.55 -35.61
CA PRO A 204 12.38 -29.60 -34.25
C PRO A 204 13.27 -28.90 -33.21
N ASP A 205 14.59 -29.08 -33.33
CA ASP A 205 15.58 -28.42 -32.46
C ASP A 205 15.58 -26.89 -32.65
N ASP A 206 15.44 -26.40 -33.89
CA ASP A 206 15.32 -24.97 -34.16
C ASP A 206 14.09 -24.36 -33.49
N LEU A 207 12.99 -25.12 -33.37
CA LEU A 207 11.77 -24.68 -32.68
C LEU A 207 11.98 -24.56 -31.18
N HIS A 208 12.68 -25.53 -30.56
CA HIS A 208 13.08 -25.43 -29.15
C HIS A 208 14.04 -24.25 -28.93
N MET A 209 15.02 -24.06 -29.80
CA MET A 209 15.95 -22.93 -29.77
C MET A 209 15.23 -21.58 -29.93
N LEU A 210 14.21 -21.54 -30.78
CA LEU A 210 13.36 -20.36 -30.96
C LEU A 210 12.59 -20.05 -29.68
N ALA A 211 12.01 -21.06 -29.02
CA ALA A 211 11.31 -20.90 -27.75
C ALA A 211 12.25 -20.41 -26.63
N LEU A 212 13.43 -21.02 -26.50
CA LEU A 212 14.43 -20.64 -25.48
C LEU A 212 15.03 -19.25 -25.71
N SER A 213 15.39 -18.92 -26.95
CA SER A 213 15.85 -17.56 -27.27
C SER A 213 14.77 -16.51 -27.01
N HIS A 214 13.50 -16.88 -27.20
CA HIS A 214 12.39 -15.97 -26.97
C HIS A 214 12.22 -15.64 -25.47
N CYS A 215 12.34 -16.63 -24.58
CA CYS A 215 12.17 -16.44 -23.14
C CYS A 215 13.36 -15.78 -22.43
N THR A 216 14.48 -15.56 -23.12
CA THR A 216 15.69 -14.96 -22.53
C THR A 216 15.88 -13.49 -22.89
N TRP A 217 15.60 -13.12 -24.14
CA TRP A 217 16.01 -11.84 -24.71
C TRP A 217 15.51 -10.60 -23.96
N GLN A 218 14.28 -10.62 -23.46
CA GLN A 218 13.66 -9.41 -22.91
C GLN A 218 13.98 -9.14 -21.43
N PHE A 219 14.48 -10.14 -20.70
CA PHE A 219 14.82 -9.99 -19.28
C PHE A 219 15.89 -8.92 -19.06
N ARG A 220 16.82 -8.75 -20.01
CA ARG A 220 17.85 -7.71 -19.92
C ARG A 220 17.26 -6.31 -19.78
N TRP A 221 16.20 -6.02 -20.56
CA TRP A 221 15.50 -4.74 -20.57
C TRP A 221 14.54 -4.58 -19.41
N TYR A 222 13.83 -5.65 -19.05
CA TYR A 222 12.96 -5.69 -17.87
C TYR A 222 13.75 -5.40 -16.58
N LEU A 223 14.86 -6.09 -16.36
CA LEU A 223 15.72 -5.85 -15.20
C LEU A 223 16.36 -4.46 -15.24
N GLY A 224 16.75 -3.97 -16.42
CA GLY A 224 17.28 -2.61 -16.58
C GLY A 224 16.27 -1.51 -16.20
N TYR A 225 14.99 -1.70 -16.49
CA TYR A 225 13.92 -0.78 -16.07
C TYR A 225 13.83 -0.69 -14.54
N TRP A 226 13.79 -1.83 -13.85
CA TRP A 226 13.72 -1.87 -12.39
C TRP A 226 15.00 -1.39 -11.71
N GLU A 227 16.16 -1.69 -12.31
CA GLU A 227 17.45 -1.18 -11.88
C GLU A 227 17.51 0.36 -11.92
N SER A 228 16.97 0.98 -12.98
CA SER A 228 16.86 2.44 -13.09
C SER A 228 15.97 3.01 -11.99
N LYS A 229 14.75 2.46 -11.82
CA LYS A 229 13.82 2.91 -10.78
C LYS A 229 14.42 2.82 -9.38
N LEU A 230 15.10 1.71 -9.08
CA LEU A 230 15.80 1.53 -7.81
C LEU A 230 16.94 2.54 -7.65
N GLY A 231 17.68 2.82 -8.73
CA GLY A 231 18.72 3.85 -8.77
C GLY A 231 18.19 5.24 -8.44
N ASP A 232 17.02 5.60 -8.96
CA ASP A 232 16.38 6.89 -8.67
C ASP A 232 15.98 7.00 -7.19
N LEU A 233 15.40 5.95 -6.62
CA LEU A 233 15.01 5.89 -5.20
C LEU A 233 16.24 5.93 -4.26
N ILE A 234 17.30 5.18 -4.58
CA ILE A 234 18.56 5.23 -3.82
C ILE A 234 19.19 6.63 -3.90
N SER A 235 19.18 7.24 -5.09
CA SER A 235 19.71 8.60 -5.27
C SER A 235 18.91 9.63 -4.46
N LYS A 236 17.57 9.49 -4.43
CA LYS A 236 16.70 10.28 -3.56
C LYS A 236 17.08 10.12 -2.09
N ALA A 237 17.37 8.90 -1.63
CA ALA A 237 17.76 8.63 -0.24
C ALA A 237 19.11 9.25 0.11
N HIS A 238 20.12 9.13 -0.75
CA HIS A 238 21.43 9.74 -0.53
C HIS A 238 21.40 11.28 -0.51
N LEU A 239 20.48 11.89 -1.27
CA LEU A 239 20.31 13.34 -1.32
C LEU A 239 19.30 13.87 -0.30
N SER A 240 18.69 12.98 0.50
CA SER A 240 17.71 13.38 1.51
C SER A 240 18.41 14.14 2.63
N GLU A 241 17.91 15.33 2.95
CA GLU A 241 18.37 16.06 4.13
C GLU A 241 17.85 15.34 5.39
N VAL A 242 18.76 15.05 6.30
CA VAL A 242 18.47 14.31 7.53
C VAL A 242 18.33 15.27 8.72
N GLU A 243 19.05 16.39 8.72
CA GLU A 243 19.04 17.39 9.79
C GLU A 243 18.16 18.59 9.40
N MET A 244 17.17 18.92 10.22
CA MET A 244 16.33 20.12 10.00
C MET A 244 17.14 21.39 10.27
N THR A 245 17.95 21.84 9.30
CA THR A 245 18.61 23.14 9.43
C THR A 245 17.59 24.27 9.35
N LYS A 246 17.58 25.16 10.36
CA LYS A 246 16.62 26.28 10.51
C LYS A 246 16.64 27.31 9.37
N ASN A 247 17.50 27.14 8.38
CA ASN A 247 17.64 27.98 7.21
C ASN A 247 17.87 27.09 5.99
N VAL A 248 16.98 27.10 4.99
CA VAL A 248 17.32 27.36 3.57
C VAL A 248 16.10 27.16 2.65
N ARG A 249 16.00 28.06 1.66
CA ARG A 249 15.04 28.18 0.56
C ARG A 249 15.26 27.17 -0.59
N LYS A 250 15.67 25.92 -0.34
CA LYS A 250 15.79 24.88 -1.39
C LYS A 250 14.65 23.87 -1.23
N THR A 251 14.11 23.39 -2.34
CA THR A 251 13.23 22.23 -2.37
C THR A 251 14.01 21.01 -1.90
N THR A 252 13.90 20.69 -0.62
CA THR A 252 14.58 19.55 0.00
C THR A 252 13.95 18.26 -0.48
N LEU A 253 14.75 17.32 -0.99
CA LEU A 253 14.28 15.97 -1.27
C LEU A 253 14.06 15.29 0.08
N THR A 254 12.86 14.74 0.27
CA THR A 254 12.48 14.06 1.50
C THR A 254 12.07 12.64 1.18
N ILE A 255 12.61 11.69 1.94
CA ILE A 255 12.11 10.32 1.92
C ILE A 255 10.75 10.26 2.60
N GLU A 256 9.82 9.58 1.94
CA GLU A 256 8.44 9.37 2.35
C GLU A 256 8.14 7.86 2.44
N TYR A 257 7.04 7.49 3.10
CA TYR A 257 6.62 6.10 3.17
C TYR A 257 6.32 5.50 1.79
N GLY A 258 5.89 6.31 0.82
CA GLY A 258 5.69 5.88 -0.56
C GLY A 258 6.97 5.37 -1.22
N ASP A 259 8.13 5.97 -0.92
CA ASP A 259 9.42 5.52 -1.47
C ASP A 259 9.78 4.11 -0.96
N VAL A 260 9.50 3.83 0.32
CA VAL A 260 9.72 2.51 0.91
C VAL A 260 8.77 1.48 0.29
N GLN A 261 7.52 1.86 0.02
CA GLN A 261 6.56 1.02 -0.70
C GLN A 261 7.02 0.73 -2.13
N ASP A 262 7.56 1.74 -2.83
CA ASP A 262 8.11 1.54 -4.17
C ASP A 262 9.32 0.60 -4.17
N VAL A 263 10.22 0.70 -3.19
CA VAL A 263 11.31 -0.27 -3.01
C VAL A 263 10.76 -1.68 -2.76
N GLN A 264 9.68 -1.82 -1.99
CA GLN A 264 9.03 -3.11 -1.74
C GLN A 264 8.43 -3.70 -3.02
N VAL A 265 7.79 -2.89 -3.86
CA VAL A 265 7.30 -3.32 -5.19
C VAL A 265 8.45 -3.85 -6.03
N ILE A 266 9.59 -3.16 -6.06
CA ILE A 266 10.78 -3.61 -6.79
C ILE A 266 11.29 -4.94 -6.22
N HIS A 267 11.36 -5.07 -4.89
CA HIS A 267 11.77 -6.31 -4.21
C HIS A 267 10.90 -7.50 -4.63
N ASP A 268 9.59 -7.33 -4.62
CA ASP A 268 8.64 -8.40 -4.98
C ASP A 268 8.76 -8.77 -6.47
N ARG A 269 8.95 -7.77 -7.35
CA ARG A 269 9.21 -7.98 -8.77
C ARG A 269 10.56 -8.66 -9.04
N MET A 270 11.59 -8.44 -8.21
CA MET A 270 12.88 -9.15 -8.30
C MET A 270 12.76 -10.61 -7.85
N ASN A 271 11.99 -10.89 -6.79
CA ASN A 271 11.70 -12.28 -6.39
C ASN A 271 10.94 -13.03 -7.48
N MET A 272 9.93 -12.39 -8.09
CA MET A 272 9.21 -12.96 -9.23
C MET A 272 10.16 -13.24 -10.41
N ALA A 273 11.01 -12.28 -10.77
CA ALA A 273 11.99 -12.44 -11.84
C ALA A 273 12.95 -13.62 -11.56
N LYS A 274 13.45 -13.74 -10.34
CA LYS A 274 14.33 -14.84 -9.91
C LYS A 274 13.62 -16.19 -10.03
N PHE A 275 12.38 -16.28 -9.57
CA PHE A 275 11.58 -17.50 -9.68
C PHE A 275 11.40 -17.91 -11.15
N VAL A 276 11.01 -16.96 -12.01
CA VAL A 276 10.81 -17.20 -13.45
C VAL A 276 12.11 -17.63 -14.14
N LEU A 277 13.21 -16.93 -13.88
CA LEU A 277 14.52 -17.26 -14.46
C LEU A 277 15.00 -18.64 -14.01
N SER A 278 14.78 -19.01 -12.74
CA SER A 278 15.09 -20.35 -12.24
C SER A 278 14.24 -21.43 -12.92
N SER A 279 12.95 -21.17 -13.16
CA SER A 279 12.08 -22.08 -13.90
C SER A 279 12.56 -22.27 -15.35
N ASN A 280 12.84 -21.18 -16.06
CA ASN A 280 13.38 -21.22 -17.42
C ASN A 280 14.74 -21.93 -17.48
N LEU A 281 15.59 -21.77 -16.45
CA LEU A 281 16.88 -22.46 -16.35
C LEU A 281 16.70 -23.99 -16.28
N ASN A 282 15.72 -24.47 -15.52
CA ASN A 282 15.41 -25.89 -15.42
C ASN A 282 14.98 -26.46 -16.79
N ILE A 283 14.22 -25.69 -17.57
CA ILE A 283 13.82 -26.05 -18.94
C ILE A 283 15.05 -26.10 -19.85
N CYS A 284 15.96 -25.12 -19.78
CA CYS A 284 17.21 -25.17 -20.53
C CYS A 284 18.08 -26.38 -20.17
N ASN A 285 18.10 -26.80 -18.90
CA ASN A 285 18.87 -27.96 -18.47
C ASN A 285 18.24 -29.30 -18.90
N SER A 286 16.91 -29.38 -19.02
CA SER A 286 16.23 -30.61 -19.45
C SER A 286 16.33 -30.83 -20.96
N LEU A 287 16.41 -29.76 -21.73
CA LEU A 287 16.65 -29.75 -23.17
C LEU A 287 18.16 -29.94 -23.40
N LEU A 288 18.60 -31.21 -23.36
CA LEU A 288 19.98 -31.68 -23.51
C LEU A 288 20.57 -31.37 -24.90
N ASN A 289 20.75 -30.10 -25.25
CA ASN A 289 21.38 -29.70 -26.50
C ASN A 289 22.49 -28.67 -26.23
N ASP A 290 23.67 -28.86 -26.82
CA ASP A 290 24.83 -27.95 -26.67
C ASP A 290 24.49 -26.51 -27.10
N SER A 291 23.55 -26.38 -28.03
CA SER A 291 23.00 -25.11 -28.51
C SER A 291 22.27 -24.31 -27.42
N ALA A 292 21.71 -24.97 -26.39
CA ALA A 292 21.06 -24.32 -25.26
C ALA A 292 22.06 -23.66 -24.27
N ALA A 293 23.37 -23.94 -24.39
CA ALA A 293 24.39 -23.43 -23.47
C ALA A 293 24.47 -21.89 -23.47
N LEU A 294 24.27 -21.25 -24.63
CA LEU A 294 24.26 -19.79 -24.75
C LEU A 294 23.10 -19.18 -23.95
N PHE A 295 21.89 -19.73 -24.07
CA PHE A 295 20.72 -19.24 -23.34
C PHE A 295 20.82 -19.53 -21.85
N ARG A 296 21.41 -20.67 -21.47
CA ARG A 296 21.69 -21.00 -20.08
C ARG A 296 22.61 -19.96 -19.44
N ALA A 297 23.70 -19.60 -20.11
CA ALA A 297 24.63 -18.58 -19.63
C ALA A 297 23.95 -17.22 -19.46
N GLU A 298 23.10 -16.83 -20.42
CA GLU A 298 22.33 -15.60 -20.35
C GLU A 298 21.34 -15.61 -19.17
N ILE A 299 20.58 -16.70 -18.97
CA ILE A 299 19.63 -16.83 -17.84
C ILE A 299 20.37 -16.73 -16.51
N LEU A 300 21.51 -17.41 -16.37
CA LEU A 300 22.33 -17.34 -15.16
C LEU A 300 22.84 -15.92 -14.89
N MET A 301 23.28 -15.21 -15.93
CA MET A 301 23.69 -13.81 -15.83
C MET A 301 22.53 -12.93 -15.36
N GLN A 302 21.35 -13.06 -15.97
CA GLN A 302 20.18 -12.28 -15.57
C GLN A 302 19.69 -12.65 -14.16
N SER A 303 19.80 -13.92 -13.75
CA SER A 303 19.47 -14.36 -12.38
C SER A 303 20.41 -13.72 -11.36
N SER A 304 21.71 -13.69 -11.63
CA SER A 304 22.69 -13.02 -10.78
C SER A 304 22.44 -11.51 -10.68
N ARG A 305 22.02 -10.86 -11.77
CA ARG A 305 21.58 -9.45 -11.75
C ARG A 305 20.35 -9.25 -10.88
N ALA A 306 19.34 -10.11 -10.98
CA ALA A 306 18.15 -10.05 -10.15
C ALA A 306 18.50 -10.24 -8.66
N ASP A 307 19.42 -11.14 -8.32
CA ASP A 307 19.93 -11.34 -6.96
C ASP A 307 20.64 -10.08 -6.41
N ASN A 308 21.50 -9.45 -7.21
CA ASN A 308 22.16 -8.21 -6.81
C ASN A 308 21.16 -7.06 -6.60
N LEU A 309 20.16 -6.94 -7.47
CA LEU A 309 19.09 -5.95 -7.30
C LEU A 309 18.27 -6.24 -6.03
N LEU A 310 17.97 -7.50 -5.74
CA LEU A 310 17.28 -7.90 -4.51
C LEU A 310 18.07 -7.48 -3.26
N GLU A 311 19.38 -7.71 -3.23
CA GLU A 311 20.23 -7.26 -2.13
C GLU A 311 20.21 -5.72 -1.99
N ARG A 312 20.34 -5.00 -3.12
CA ARG A 312 20.27 -3.53 -3.15
C ARG A 312 18.92 -3.01 -2.65
N THR A 313 17.80 -3.67 -2.95
CA THR A 313 16.49 -3.27 -2.41
C THR A 313 16.43 -3.37 -0.89
N ARG A 314 17.05 -4.41 -0.29
CA ARG A 314 17.11 -4.57 1.17
C ARG A 314 17.93 -3.46 1.81
N SER A 315 19.11 -3.16 1.25
CA SER A 315 19.95 -2.06 1.74
C SER A 315 19.26 -0.71 1.60
N ALA A 316 18.60 -0.45 0.46
CA ALA A 316 17.87 0.79 0.22
C ALA A 316 16.70 0.96 1.20
N SER A 317 15.93 -0.11 1.44
CA SER A 317 14.82 -0.10 2.39
C SER A 317 15.30 0.19 3.82
N SER A 318 16.39 -0.45 4.26
CA SER A 318 17.00 -0.16 5.56
C SER A 318 17.41 1.30 5.69
N LEU A 319 18.15 1.84 4.70
CA LEU A 319 18.58 3.23 4.70
C LEU A 319 17.40 4.20 4.79
N MET A 320 16.34 3.96 4.00
CA MET A 320 15.14 4.80 4.02
C MET A 320 14.40 4.73 5.35
N GLN A 321 14.29 3.54 5.96
CA GLN A 321 13.70 3.37 7.28
C GLN A 321 14.51 4.09 8.37
N ASP A 322 15.84 4.07 8.29
CA ASP A 322 16.72 4.78 9.21
C ASP A 322 16.55 6.31 9.07
N ILE A 323 16.47 6.82 7.82
CA ILE A 323 16.19 8.24 7.55
C ILE A 323 14.84 8.65 8.13
N LEU A 324 13.78 7.86 7.89
CA LEU A 324 12.44 8.12 8.42
C LEU A 324 12.43 8.09 9.95
N SER A 325 13.10 7.12 10.56
CA SER A 325 13.20 6.98 12.02
C SER A 325 13.95 8.15 12.63
N PHE A 326 15.07 8.56 12.04
CA PHE A 326 15.82 9.73 12.49
C PHE A 326 14.96 10.99 12.44
N ARG A 327 14.24 11.23 11.34
CA ARG A 327 13.35 12.41 11.20
C ARG A 327 12.20 12.36 12.20
N GLY A 328 11.64 11.18 12.46
CA GLY A 328 10.64 10.99 13.51
C GLY A 328 11.19 11.36 14.89
N LEU A 329 12.40 10.92 15.21
CA LEU A 329 13.09 11.24 16.46
C LEU A 329 13.45 12.73 16.56
N ASP A 330 13.93 13.36 15.49
CA ASP A 330 14.28 14.78 15.47
C ASP A 330 13.03 15.66 15.64
N ALA A 331 11.92 15.31 14.98
CA ALA A 331 10.64 15.98 15.16
C ALA A 331 10.12 15.85 16.60
N LEU A 332 10.24 14.66 17.21
CA LEU A 332 9.89 14.44 18.62
C LEU A 332 10.78 15.25 19.56
N LYS A 333 12.08 15.32 19.29
CA LYS A 333 13.03 16.10 20.07
C LYS A 333 12.72 17.59 20.01
N LEU A 334 12.51 18.14 18.81
CA LEU A 334 12.11 19.54 18.61
C LEU A 334 10.78 19.84 19.31
N SER A 335 9.81 18.95 19.22
CA SER A 335 8.52 19.09 19.93
C SER A 335 8.70 19.07 21.45
N SER A 336 9.58 18.20 21.97
CA SER A 336 9.91 18.12 23.40
C SER A 336 10.61 19.38 23.90
N GLU A 337 11.60 19.89 23.14
CA GLU A 337 12.29 21.15 23.44
C GLU A 337 11.31 22.33 23.47
N ASN A 338 10.43 22.43 22.46
CA ASN A 338 9.40 23.47 22.42
C ASN A 338 8.40 23.34 23.58
N SER A 339 7.99 22.12 23.93
CA SER A 339 7.09 21.86 25.07
C SER A 339 7.74 22.23 26.40
N ASN A 340 9.01 21.91 26.59
CA ASN A 340 9.78 22.29 27.78
C ASN A 340 9.91 23.81 27.90
N GLU A 341 10.18 24.50 26.79
CA GLU A 341 10.24 25.97 26.79
C GLU A 341 8.87 26.58 27.04
N MET A 342 7.79 26.05 26.46
CA MET A 342 6.42 26.49 26.76
C MET A 342 6.06 26.28 28.23
N ALA A 343 6.42 25.13 28.82
CA ALA A 343 6.21 24.87 30.25
C ALA A 343 6.99 25.85 31.12
N ARG A 344 8.23 26.19 30.73
CA ARG A 344 9.05 27.18 31.41
C ARG A 344 8.45 28.59 31.32
N LEU A 345 8.00 29.00 30.14
CA LEU A 345 7.32 30.29 29.94
C LEU A 345 6.01 30.36 30.74
N ALA A 346 5.24 29.27 30.79
CA ALA A 346 4.04 29.18 31.60
C ALA A 346 4.32 29.26 33.12
N ASP A 347 5.42 28.67 33.61
CA ASP A 347 5.84 28.81 35.01
C ASP A 347 6.24 30.26 35.35
N ILE A 348 6.97 30.93 34.45
CA ILE A 348 7.32 32.35 34.59
C ILE A 348 6.05 33.20 34.60
N ASP A 349 5.12 32.97 33.67
CA ASP A 349 3.88 33.71 33.59
C ASP A 349 2.99 33.48 34.83
N ASN A 350 2.92 32.25 35.33
CA ASN A 350 2.26 31.92 36.59
C ASN A 350 2.88 32.67 37.78
N LYS A 351 4.20 32.75 37.88
CA LYS A 351 4.90 33.52 38.92
C LYS A 351 4.56 35.01 38.83
N ASN A 352 4.59 35.57 37.63
CA ASN A 352 4.22 36.97 37.37
C ASN A 352 2.75 37.22 37.73
N MET A 353 1.84 36.31 37.39
CA MET A 353 0.43 36.38 37.74
C MET A 353 0.18 36.31 39.24
N VAL A 354 0.90 35.46 39.97
CA VAL A 354 0.85 35.43 41.45
C VAL A 354 1.33 36.75 42.03
N GLU A 355 2.41 37.33 41.51
CA GLU A 355 2.92 38.62 41.97
C GLU A 355 1.94 39.77 41.67
N LEU A 356 1.39 39.81 40.45
CA LEU A 356 0.35 40.76 40.06
C LEU A 356 -0.90 40.63 40.93
N THR A 357 -1.32 39.41 41.25
CA THR A 357 -2.47 39.15 42.13
C THR A 357 -2.19 39.62 43.56
N LYS A 358 -0.98 39.39 44.10
CA LYS A 358 -0.58 39.92 45.41
C LYS A 358 -0.54 41.44 45.43
N LYS A 359 -0.08 42.07 44.34
CA LYS A 359 -0.09 43.54 44.21
C LYS A 359 -1.53 44.07 44.14
N SER A 360 -2.37 43.47 43.29
CA SER A 360 -3.80 43.78 43.19
C SER A 360 -4.54 43.61 44.53
N GLN A 361 -4.20 42.58 45.32
CA GLN A 361 -4.75 42.40 46.67
C GLN A 361 -4.36 43.54 47.61
N ARG A 362 -3.10 44.00 47.58
CA ARG A 362 -2.65 45.15 48.38
C ARG A 362 -3.32 46.44 47.94
N ASP A 363 -3.50 46.63 46.64
CA ASP A 363 -4.21 47.78 46.08
C ASP A 363 -5.69 47.76 46.53
N ALA A 364 -6.35 46.60 46.50
CA ALA A 364 -7.71 46.42 47.02
C ALA A 364 -7.82 46.69 48.53
N GLN A 365 -6.83 46.27 49.33
CA GLN A 365 -6.78 46.61 50.77
C GLN A 365 -6.62 48.11 51.00
N THR A 366 -5.83 48.79 50.18
CA THR A 366 -5.64 50.24 50.25
C THR A 366 -6.92 50.98 49.88
N LEU A 367 -7.58 50.57 48.79
CA LEU A 367 -8.91 51.05 48.39
C LEU A 367 -9.96 50.84 49.49
N LYS A 368 -9.95 49.68 50.16
CA LYS A 368 -10.82 49.42 51.32
C LYS A 368 -10.60 50.45 52.43
N LYS A 369 -9.34 50.77 52.77
CA LYS A 369 -9.02 51.79 53.79
C LYS A 369 -9.48 53.19 53.38
N ILE A 370 -9.25 53.60 52.13
CA ILE A 370 -9.71 54.90 51.60
C ILE A 370 -11.23 54.99 51.67
N THR A 371 -11.93 53.95 51.22
CA THR A 371 -13.40 53.91 51.22
C THR A 371 -13.95 54.03 52.64
N ILE A 372 -13.36 53.32 53.61
CA ILE A 372 -13.72 53.45 55.03
C ILE A 372 -13.51 54.88 55.52
N LEU A 373 -12.37 55.50 55.22
CA LEU A 373 -12.09 56.88 55.63
C LEU A 373 -13.14 57.86 55.06
N THR A 374 -13.51 57.70 53.79
CA THR A 374 -14.54 58.52 53.16
C THR A 374 -15.93 58.29 53.77
N MET A 375 -16.32 57.05 54.08
CA MET A 375 -17.60 56.73 54.71
C MET A 375 -17.75 57.35 56.10
N VAL A 376 -16.65 57.51 56.83
CA VAL A 376 -16.67 58.17 58.16
C VAL A 376 -16.67 59.69 58.03
N TYR A 377 -15.87 60.26 57.12
CA TYR A 377 -15.66 61.70 57.04
C TYR A 377 -16.78 62.45 56.32
N LEU A 378 -17.44 61.81 55.34
CA LEU A 378 -18.49 62.44 54.52
C LEU A 378 -19.73 62.85 55.36
N PRO A 379 -20.24 62.00 56.26
CA PRO A 379 -21.29 62.37 57.23
C PRO A 379 -20.89 63.54 58.15
N ALA A 380 -19.68 63.50 58.71
CA ALA A 380 -19.19 64.55 59.61
C ALA A 380 -19.02 65.90 58.90
N SER A 381 -18.56 65.87 57.64
CA SER A 381 -18.42 67.06 56.80
C SER A 381 -19.77 67.70 56.49
N PHE A 382 -20.79 66.87 56.17
CA PHE A 382 -22.16 67.35 55.95
C PHE A 382 -22.73 68.03 57.19
N VAL A 383 -22.54 67.43 58.37
CA VAL A 383 -22.97 67.99 59.66
C VAL A 383 -22.26 69.32 59.97
N SER A 384 -20.95 69.41 59.72
CA SER A 384 -20.16 70.64 59.91
C SER A 384 -20.62 71.79 59.01
N GLN A 385 -20.80 71.52 57.71
CA GLN A 385 -21.32 72.50 56.75
C GLN A 385 -22.73 72.99 57.14
N PHE A 386 -23.59 72.08 57.60
CA PHE A 386 -24.93 72.41 58.07
C PHE A 386 -24.91 73.33 59.31
N LEU A 387 -24.03 73.08 60.27
CA LEU A 387 -23.85 73.95 61.44
C LEU A 387 -23.29 75.33 61.05
N SER A 388 -22.42 75.38 60.04
CA SER A 388 -21.86 76.63 59.50
C SER A 388 -22.89 77.52 58.80
N MET A 389 -24.08 77.02 58.44
CA MET A 389 -25.16 77.82 57.84
C MET A 389 -25.90 78.74 58.84
N GLY A 390 -25.51 78.77 60.12
CA GLY A 390 -25.92 79.85 61.05
C GLY A 390 -27.22 79.62 61.82
N TYR A 391 -27.63 78.36 62.04
CA TYR A 391 -28.83 78.01 62.81
C TYR A 391 -28.69 78.14 64.34
N ILE A 392 -27.48 78.39 64.86
CA ILE A 392 -27.22 78.63 66.29
C ILE A 392 -26.92 80.13 66.49
N ARG A 393 -27.80 80.85 67.17
CA ARG A 393 -27.53 82.21 67.65
C ARG A 393 -27.52 82.22 69.18
N VAL A 394 -26.38 82.56 69.77
CA VAL A 394 -26.24 82.78 71.21
C VAL A 394 -26.74 84.19 71.50
N ASN A 395 -27.77 84.32 72.34
CA ASN A 395 -28.31 85.62 72.73
C ASN A 395 -27.83 85.96 74.15
N SER A 396 -26.89 86.90 74.26
CA SER A 396 -26.17 87.20 75.52
C SER A 396 -26.86 88.23 76.44
N ASP A 397 -28.11 88.60 76.18
CA ASP A 397 -28.78 89.73 76.87
C ASP A 397 -29.70 89.35 78.06
N ARG A 398 -29.63 88.13 78.59
CA ARG A 398 -30.30 87.75 79.85
C ARG A 398 -29.42 86.83 80.71
N ASN A 399 -29.41 87.08 82.03
CA ASN A 399 -28.83 86.20 83.04
C ASN A 399 -29.94 85.34 83.68
N PRO A 400 -29.87 83.99 83.65
CA PRO A 400 -28.86 83.17 82.99
C PRO A 400 -29.05 83.11 81.46
N PRO A 401 -27.96 82.93 80.68
CA PRO A 401 -28.01 82.94 79.22
C PRO A 401 -28.90 81.81 78.70
N SER A 402 -29.97 82.16 77.98
CA SER A 402 -30.86 81.20 77.34
C SER A 402 -30.45 81.00 75.88
N LEU A 403 -29.97 79.80 75.55
CA LEU A 403 -29.82 79.34 74.18
C LEU A 403 -31.19 79.27 73.51
N VAL A 404 -31.47 80.19 72.58
CA VAL A 404 -32.69 80.10 71.75
C VAL A 404 -32.41 79.14 70.60
N LEU A 405 -32.70 77.87 70.88
CA LEU A 405 -32.67 76.78 69.92
C LEU A 405 -33.93 76.90 69.04
N LYS A 406 -33.76 77.16 67.73
CA LYS A 406 -34.87 77.08 66.77
C LYS A 406 -35.41 75.63 66.76
N SER A 407 -36.73 75.45 66.67
CA SER A 407 -37.40 74.13 66.80
C SER A 407 -36.93 73.06 65.79
N GLU A 408 -36.16 73.47 64.78
CA GLU A 408 -35.51 72.64 63.77
C GLU A 408 -34.28 71.85 64.30
N MET A 409 -33.76 72.18 65.49
CA MET A 409 -32.63 71.47 66.15
C MET A 409 -32.96 70.03 66.56
N VAL A 410 -34.22 69.72 66.87
CA VAL A 410 -34.63 68.35 67.22
C VAL A 410 -34.57 67.44 65.99
N ILE A 411 -34.94 67.97 64.82
CA ILE A 411 -34.84 67.25 63.53
C ILE A 411 -33.37 66.96 63.23
N PHE A 412 -32.47 67.90 63.52
CA PHE A 412 -31.03 67.73 63.36
C PHE A 412 -30.44 66.71 64.35
N ALA A 413 -30.83 66.72 65.63
CA ALA A 413 -30.36 65.73 66.61
C ALA A 413 -30.78 64.31 66.21
N VAL A 414 -32.03 64.14 65.77
CA VAL A 414 -32.53 62.87 65.23
C VAL A 414 -31.77 62.49 63.95
N LEU A 415 -31.59 63.42 63.01
CA LEU A 415 -30.86 63.15 61.76
C LEU A 415 -29.41 62.75 62.03
N THR A 416 -28.73 63.40 62.99
CA THR A 416 -27.34 63.12 63.36
C THR A 416 -27.22 61.75 64.01
N PHE A 417 -28.14 61.39 64.92
CA PHE A 417 -28.15 60.08 65.55
C PHE A 417 -28.50 58.97 64.54
N VAL A 418 -29.40 59.24 63.59
CA VAL A 418 -29.72 58.33 62.49
C VAL A 418 -28.53 58.16 61.55
N LEU A 419 -27.84 59.25 61.18
CA LEU A 419 -26.65 59.21 60.33
C LEU A 419 -25.51 58.46 61.02
N LEU A 420 -25.35 58.63 62.35
CA LEU A 420 -24.35 57.93 63.16
C LEU A 420 -24.69 56.45 63.35
N ALA A 421 -25.97 56.12 63.57
CA ALA A 421 -26.43 54.74 63.61
C ALA A 421 -26.27 54.07 62.24
N PHE A 422 -26.51 54.81 61.15
CA PHE A 422 -26.33 54.31 59.79
C PHE A 422 -24.84 54.09 59.49
N THR A 423 -23.93 54.99 59.87
CA THR A 423 -22.49 54.79 59.65
C THR A 423 -21.91 53.64 60.46
N VAL A 424 -22.29 53.51 61.74
CA VAL A 424 -21.89 52.38 62.59
C VAL A 424 -22.53 51.08 62.12
N GLY A 425 -23.77 51.13 61.66
CA GLY A 425 -24.49 50.00 61.06
C GLY A 425 -23.86 49.52 59.76
N LEU A 426 -23.51 50.45 58.86
CA LEU A 426 -22.81 50.15 57.60
C LEU A 426 -21.43 49.55 57.88
N TRP A 427 -20.71 50.07 58.88
CA TRP A 427 -19.41 49.55 59.29
C TRP A 427 -19.52 48.12 59.83
N ARG A 428 -20.46 47.85 60.74
CA ARG A 428 -20.73 46.50 61.27
C ARG A 428 -21.19 45.54 60.17
N TYR A 429 -21.99 45.99 59.22
CA TYR A 429 -22.46 45.18 58.10
C TYR A 429 -21.30 44.81 57.15
N VAL A 430 -20.49 45.78 56.75
CA VAL A 430 -19.32 45.56 55.87
C VAL A 430 -18.27 44.68 56.56
N ASP A 431 -18.07 44.82 57.87
CA ASP A 431 -17.12 43.99 58.61
C ASP A 431 -17.64 42.55 58.81
N SER A 432 -18.93 42.41 59.15
CA SER A 432 -19.62 41.12 59.31
C SER A 432 -19.71 40.29 58.03
N ASP A 433 -19.67 40.90 56.84
CA ASP A 433 -19.73 40.18 55.56
C ASP A 433 -18.34 39.67 55.10
N SER A 434 -17.26 40.12 55.77
CA SER A 434 -15.87 39.71 55.49
C SER A 434 -15.56 38.22 55.77
N PRO A 435 -16.08 37.56 56.83
CA PRO A 435 -15.68 36.19 57.14
C PRO A 435 -16.41 35.13 56.29
N ARG A 436 -17.56 35.45 55.68
CA ARG A 436 -18.39 34.43 55.00
C ARG A 436 -17.99 34.12 53.55
N ARG A 437 -17.25 35.00 52.87
CA ARG A 437 -16.80 34.74 51.48
C ARG A 437 -15.51 33.91 51.38
N VAL A 438 -14.72 33.79 52.44
CA VAL A 438 -13.46 33.01 52.40
C VAL A 438 -13.71 31.50 52.57
N GLN A 439 -14.80 31.08 53.22
CA GLN A 439 -15.05 29.66 53.49
C GLN A 439 -15.75 28.91 52.34
N SER A 440 -16.54 29.58 51.49
CA SER A 440 -17.15 28.94 50.30
C SER A 440 -16.16 28.75 49.13
N GLY A 441 -15.10 29.56 49.03
CA GLY A 441 -14.03 29.36 48.04
C GLY A 441 -13.17 28.13 48.32
N ASN A 442 -12.83 27.88 49.60
CA ASN A 442 -11.99 26.73 49.98
C ASN A 442 -12.70 25.37 49.81
N ILE A 443 -14.03 25.33 49.89
CA ILE A 443 -14.80 24.10 49.67
C ILE A 443 -14.80 23.72 48.17
N TRP A 444 -14.91 24.70 47.27
CA TRP A 444 -14.83 24.47 45.82
C TRP A 444 -13.43 24.05 45.33
N TRP A 445 -12.36 24.59 45.92
CA TRP A 445 -10.99 24.19 45.58
C TRP A 445 -10.64 22.76 46.05
N ASN A 446 -11.13 22.33 47.21
CA ASN A 446 -10.89 20.97 47.70
C ASN A 446 -11.68 19.92 46.91
N LEU A 447 -12.92 20.21 46.51
CA LEU A 447 -13.73 19.33 45.64
C LEU A 447 -13.10 19.14 44.25
N ARG A 448 -12.45 20.16 43.70
CA ARG A 448 -11.77 20.07 42.39
C ARG A 448 -10.44 19.32 42.47
N ARG A 449 -9.73 19.39 43.60
CA ARG A 449 -8.49 18.64 43.85
C ARG A 449 -8.76 17.13 44.01
N ASP A 450 -9.91 16.77 44.58
CA ASP A 450 -10.34 15.38 44.74
C ASP A 450 -10.94 14.77 43.45
N GLN A 451 -11.38 15.60 42.50
CA GLN A 451 -11.76 15.13 41.15
C GLN A 451 -10.54 14.93 40.26
N ALA A 452 -9.52 15.80 40.32
CA ALA A 452 -8.31 15.68 39.51
C ALA A 452 -7.38 14.51 39.94
N THR A 453 -7.49 14.03 41.18
CA THR A 453 -6.79 12.82 41.66
C THR A 453 -7.52 11.52 41.35
N LYS A 454 -8.81 11.58 40.98
CA LYS A 454 -9.60 10.40 40.57
C LYS A 454 -9.61 10.15 39.07
N GLU A 455 -9.16 11.10 38.25
CA GLU A 455 -8.99 10.93 36.79
C GLU A 455 -7.56 10.48 36.39
N ASN A 456 -6.64 10.35 37.36
CA ASN A 456 -5.26 9.90 37.15
C ASN A 456 -4.90 8.59 37.90
N VAL A 457 -5.91 7.79 38.23
CA VAL A 457 -5.80 6.35 38.57
C VAL A 457 -6.75 5.62 37.65
#